data_AF-A0A975TEM5-F1
#
_entry.id   AF-A0A975TEM5-F1
#
_cell.length_a   1.000
_cell.length_b   1.000
_cell.length_c   1.000
_cell.angle_alpha   90.00
_cell.angle_beta   90.00
_cell.angle_gamma   90.00
#
_symmetry.space_group_name_H-M   'P 1'
#
loop_
_entity.id
_entity.type
_entity.pdbx_description
1 polymer ?
#
loop_
_entity_poly.entity_id
_entity_poly.type
_entity_poly.pdbx_seq_one_letter_code
_entity_poly.pdbx_strand_id
1 'polypeptide(L)'
;MPLAAALTALSGLPAEKLRTDAFTGTFGAASAGASAGTGTAATGSSAVRRSPRPDEPLTQGYLWPRVARSLREGQTVVAEQGTSYFGLCTQRFPAGARFIGQPLWGSIGYSLPALLGAQLADPDDRCLLAVGDGSAQMTAQELGTMGRYGLTPVIILVNNDGYTVERAIHGRAAEYNDIARWDWQRLPGALGVGDALCLSAATPDELDRALVAADATPDRMVLIEVRTAPYDLPGLLRDITAGMSARNGIA
;
A
#
# COMPACT_ATOMS: atom_id res chain seq x y z
N MET A 1 11.13 33.52 2.75
CA MET A 1 10.24 33.34 3.91
C MET A 1 10.59 32.02 4.58
N PRO A 2 11.07 32.00 5.83
CA PRO A 2 11.41 30.75 6.51
C PRO A 2 10.15 30.00 6.96
N LEU A 3 10.22 28.66 6.92
CA LEU A 3 9.11 27.72 7.12
C LEU A 3 8.30 27.92 8.42
N ALA A 4 8.95 28.45 9.47
CA ALA A 4 8.33 28.74 10.76
C ALA A 4 7.18 29.77 10.68
N ALA A 5 7.23 30.74 9.76
CA ALA A 5 6.21 31.80 9.67
C ALA A 5 4.85 31.27 9.17
N ALA A 6 4.83 30.16 8.41
CA ALA A 6 3.60 29.56 7.90
C ALA A 6 2.84 28.74 8.96
N LEU A 7 3.55 28.12 9.91
CA LEU A 7 2.97 27.28 10.96
C LEU A 7 2.21 28.09 12.03
N THR A 8 2.66 29.32 12.32
CA THR A 8 2.00 30.22 13.28
C THR A 8 0.61 30.67 12.80
N ALA A 9 0.41 30.79 11.48
CA ALA A 9 -0.84 31.29 10.90
C ALA A 9 -2.00 30.27 10.93
N LEU A 10 -1.71 28.97 11.06
CA LEU A 10 -2.70 27.88 10.96
C LEU A 10 -3.12 27.26 12.30
N SER A 11 -2.41 27.55 13.39
CA SER A 11 -2.58 26.86 14.68
C SER A 11 -3.26 27.68 15.77
N GLY A 12 -3.30 29.01 15.66
CA GLY A 12 -3.95 29.89 16.65
C GLY A 12 -3.33 29.89 18.06
N LEU A 13 -2.16 29.27 18.24
CA LEU A 13 -1.47 29.15 19.52
C LEU A 13 -0.32 30.15 19.64
N PRO A 14 -0.08 30.74 20.84
CA PRO A 14 1.02 31.67 21.05
C PRO A 14 2.38 30.96 20.95
N ALA A 15 3.33 31.60 20.27
CA ALA A 15 4.62 31.02 19.86
C ALA A 15 5.47 30.46 21.03
N GLU A 16 5.27 30.99 22.24
CA GLU A 16 5.97 30.60 23.47
C GLU A 16 5.66 29.18 23.98
N LYS A 17 4.70 28.45 23.38
CA LYS A 17 4.44 27.02 23.66
C LYS A 17 5.10 26.04 22.69
N LEU A 18 5.71 26.50 21.59
CA LEU A 18 6.44 25.66 20.64
C LEU A 18 7.91 25.50 21.08
N ARG A 19 8.16 24.58 22.02
CA ARG A 19 9.53 24.12 22.35
C ARG A 19 9.98 23.05 21.35
N THR A 20 11.06 23.34 20.63
CA THR A 20 11.67 22.44 19.62
C THR A 20 12.54 21.33 20.20
N ASP A 21 12.81 21.35 21.51
CA ASP A 21 13.95 20.64 22.11
C ASP A 21 13.59 19.22 22.58
N ALA A 22 12.41 18.71 22.20
CA ALA A 22 11.87 17.43 22.66
C ALA A 22 12.37 16.21 21.85
N PHE A 23 13.23 16.39 20.84
CA PHE A 23 13.57 15.33 19.88
C PHE A 23 15.06 14.91 19.83
N THR A 24 15.87 15.29 20.82
CA THR A 24 17.26 14.82 20.99
C THR A 24 17.42 13.98 22.25
N GLY A 25 16.68 12.86 22.31
CA GLY A 25 16.81 11.86 23.37
C GLY A 25 17.67 10.68 22.92
N THR A 26 18.93 10.62 23.36
CA THR A 26 19.81 9.46 23.14
C THR A 26 19.27 8.24 23.88
N PHE A 27 18.80 7.23 23.16
CA PHE A 27 18.41 5.95 23.77
C PHE A 27 19.66 5.20 24.25
N GLY A 28 19.95 5.29 25.55
CA GLY A 28 20.98 4.50 26.20
C GLY A 28 20.67 3.00 26.15
N ALA A 29 21.69 2.19 25.88
CA ALA A 29 21.55 0.74 25.86
C ALA A 29 21.24 0.19 27.26
N ALA A 30 20.01 -0.27 27.48
CA ALA A 30 19.65 -1.04 28.67
C ALA A 30 20.08 -2.50 28.49
N SER A 31 20.98 -2.96 29.35
CA SER A 31 21.39 -4.37 29.41
C SER A 31 20.28 -5.23 29.99
N ALA A 32 19.62 -6.02 29.15
CA ALA A 32 18.65 -7.02 29.60
C ALA A 32 19.38 -8.23 30.20
N GLY A 33 19.29 -8.38 31.52
CA GLY A 33 19.73 -9.60 32.20
C GLY A 33 18.82 -10.77 31.85
N ALA A 34 19.38 -11.84 31.27
CA ALA A 34 18.61 -13.03 30.95
C ALA A 34 18.34 -13.87 32.21
N SER A 35 17.07 -14.04 32.57
CA SER A 35 16.63 -15.14 33.43
C SER A 35 15.94 -16.21 32.57
N ALA A 36 16.39 -17.45 32.69
CA ALA A 36 15.92 -18.55 31.86
C ALA A 36 14.58 -19.10 32.37
N GLY A 37 13.47 -18.58 31.83
CA GLY A 37 12.14 -19.19 32.00
C GLY A 37 11.94 -20.33 31.00
N THR A 38 11.75 -21.56 31.49
CA THR A 38 11.43 -22.73 30.66
C THR A 38 10.01 -22.70 30.14
N GLY A 39 9.77 -21.92 29.08
CA GLY A 39 8.51 -21.91 28.34
C GLY A 39 8.38 -23.13 27.43
N THR A 40 7.35 -23.95 27.64
CA THR A 40 6.97 -25.05 26.74
C THR A 40 6.65 -24.51 25.35
N ALA A 41 7.38 -24.97 24.34
CA ALA A 41 7.16 -24.56 22.95
C ALA A 41 5.77 -25.04 22.48
N ALA A 42 4.84 -24.10 22.32
CA ALA A 42 3.59 -24.36 21.63
C ALA A 42 3.90 -24.70 20.16
N THR A 43 3.72 -25.95 19.79
CA THR A 43 3.91 -26.44 18.42
C THR A 43 2.81 -25.88 17.51
N GLY A 44 3.02 -24.66 17.01
CA GLY A 44 2.21 -24.08 15.95
C GLY A 44 2.25 -24.99 14.74
N SER A 45 1.11 -25.57 14.35
CA SER A 45 1.02 -26.43 13.19
C SER A 45 1.38 -25.63 11.94
N SER A 46 2.54 -25.92 11.36
CA SER A 46 2.94 -25.43 10.04
C SER A 46 2.04 -26.07 8.99
N ALA A 47 0.86 -25.48 8.79
CA ALA A 47 -0.03 -25.86 7.71
C ALA A 47 0.71 -25.60 6.39
N VAL A 48 1.10 -26.69 5.70
CA VAL A 48 1.82 -26.62 4.42
C VAL A 48 1.00 -25.79 3.45
N ARG A 49 1.49 -24.58 3.16
CA ARG A 49 0.78 -23.60 2.36
C ARG A 49 0.79 -24.06 0.90
N ARG A 50 -0.26 -24.78 0.51
CA ARG A 50 -0.48 -25.27 -0.87
C ARG A 50 -0.20 -24.14 -1.86
N SER A 51 0.67 -24.40 -2.84
CA SER A 51 0.84 -23.51 -4.00
C SER A 51 -0.50 -23.40 -4.73
N PRO A 52 -1.01 -22.19 -4.97
CA PRO A 52 -2.30 -22.02 -5.64
C PRO A 52 -2.20 -22.51 -7.08
N ARG A 53 -3.35 -22.88 -7.66
CA ARG A 53 -3.40 -23.23 -9.08
C ARG A 53 -3.26 -21.98 -9.95
N PRO A 54 -2.69 -22.09 -11.17
CA PRO A 54 -2.52 -20.95 -12.07
C PRO A 54 -3.85 -20.24 -12.41
N ASP A 55 -4.94 -21.01 -12.52
CA ASP A 55 -6.27 -20.61 -12.99
C ASP A 55 -7.29 -20.26 -11.89
N GLU A 56 -6.96 -20.46 -10.61
CA GLU A 56 -7.92 -20.21 -9.54
C GLU A 56 -7.99 -18.73 -9.14
N PRO A 57 -9.10 -18.25 -8.53
CA PRO A 57 -9.26 -16.84 -8.19
C PRO A 57 -8.10 -16.30 -7.36
N LEU A 58 -7.57 -15.17 -7.77
CA LEU A 58 -6.44 -14.53 -7.13
C LEU A 58 -6.82 -14.08 -5.71
N THR A 59 -5.94 -14.41 -4.77
CA THR A 59 -6.05 -14.00 -3.37
C THR A 59 -4.93 -13.04 -3.00
N GLN A 60 -5.21 -12.15 -2.05
CA GLN A 60 -4.22 -11.33 -1.35
C GLN A 60 -3.12 -12.19 -0.72
N GLY A 61 -3.47 -13.41 -0.31
CA GLY A 61 -2.53 -14.42 0.16
C GLY A 61 -1.48 -14.85 -0.87
N TYR A 62 -1.74 -14.73 -2.17
CA TYR A 62 -0.74 -14.94 -3.22
C TYR A 62 -0.12 -13.62 -3.71
N LEU A 63 -0.95 -12.59 -3.87
CA LEU A 63 -0.59 -11.27 -4.37
C LEU A 63 0.64 -10.67 -3.66
N TRP A 64 0.59 -10.48 -2.34
CA TRP A 64 1.61 -9.70 -1.63
C TRP A 64 2.99 -10.39 -1.62
N PRO A 65 3.12 -11.70 -1.33
CA PRO A 65 4.39 -12.40 -1.49
C PRO A 65 4.89 -12.40 -2.93
N ARG A 66 4.00 -12.34 -3.93
CA ARG A 66 4.40 -12.36 -5.34
C ARG A 66 4.87 -11.00 -5.84
N VAL A 67 4.20 -9.92 -5.45
CA VAL A 67 4.61 -8.53 -5.70
C VAL A 67 5.96 -8.24 -5.04
N ALA A 68 6.13 -8.63 -3.77
CA ALA A 68 7.40 -8.47 -3.05
C ALA A 68 8.58 -9.18 -3.74
N ARG A 69 8.35 -10.34 -4.39
CA ARG A 69 9.36 -11.09 -5.16
C ARG A 69 9.67 -10.51 -6.54
N SER A 70 8.83 -9.63 -7.10
CA SER A 70 9.14 -8.90 -8.35
C SER A 70 9.90 -7.59 -8.14
N LEU A 71 10.13 -7.19 -6.88
CA LEU A 71 10.87 -5.97 -6.60
C LEU A 71 12.34 -6.09 -7.00
N ARG A 72 12.92 -4.96 -7.40
CA ARG A 72 14.35 -4.81 -7.67
C ARG A 72 15.07 -4.29 -6.42
N GLU A 73 16.39 -4.45 -6.38
CA GLU A 73 17.21 -3.81 -5.33
C GLU A 73 17.13 -2.28 -5.42
N GLY A 74 17.15 -1.58 -4.27
CA GLY A 74 17.06 -0.11 -4.19
C GLY A 74 15.67 0.51 -4.45
N GLN A 75 14.74 -0.24 -5.05
CA GLN A 75 13.42 0.25 -5.51
C GLN A 75 12.57 0.84 -4.38
N THR A 76 11.92 2.01 -4.58
CA THR A 76 10.85 2.45 -3.66
C THR A 76 9.57 1.69 -3.90
N VAL A 77 8.91 1.35 -2.79
CA VAL A 77 7.56 0.81 -2.73
C VAL A 77 6.72 1.74 -1.88
N VAL A 78 5.70 2.34 -2.49
CA VAL A 78 4.65 3.08 -1.80
C VAL A 78 3.47 2.13 -1.58
N ALA A 79 2.94 2.04 -0.36
CA ALA A 79 1.78 1.21 -0.05
C ALA A 79 0.69 2.02 0.65
N GLU A 80 -0.49 2.03 0.03
CA GLU A 80 -1.67 2.72 0.54
C GLU A 80 -2.22 2.07 1.82
N GLN A 81 -2.80 2.90 2.68
CA GLN A 81 -3.49 2.43 3.88
C GLN A 81 -4.58 1.40 3.53
N GLY A 82 -4.65 0.35 4.35
CA GLY A 82 -5.56 -0.77 4.17
C GLY A 82 -4.88 -2.02 3.63
N THR A 83 -5.54 -2.73 2.71
CA THR A 83 -5.09 -4.06 2.24
C THR A 83 -3.69 -4.05 1.66
N SER A 84 -3.30 -2.99 0.93
CA SER A 84 -1.96 -2.79 0.38
C SER A 84 -0.88 -2.69 1.46
N TYR A 85 -0.98 -1.73 2.39
CA TYR A 85 0.01 -1.56 3.46
C TYR A 85 0.13 -2.80 4.33
N PHE A 86 -0.99 -3.34 4.84
CA PHE A 86 -0.96 -4.51 5.73
C PHE A 86 -0.63 -5.82 5.01
N GLY A 87 -0.77 -5.88 3.69
CA GLY A 87 -0.28 -6.95 2.84
C GLY A 87 1.24 -6.93 2.67
N LEU A 88 1.79 -5.75 2.36
CA LEU A 88 3.21 -5.57 2.04
C LEU A 88 4.13 -5.41 3.26
N CYS A 89 3.68 -4.78 4.36
CA CYS A 89 4.54 -4.51 5.52
C CYS A 89 5.02 -5.75 6.29
N THR A 90 4.47 -6.93 5.96
CA THR A 90 4.88 -8.24 6.51
C THR A 90 5.80 -9.03 5.57
N GLN A 91 6.08 -8.52 4.36
CA GLN A 91 6.92 -9.19 3.37
C GLN A 91 8.40 -8.86 3.57
N ARG A 92 9.27 -9.70 2.98
CA ARG A 92 10.70 -9.39 2.82
C ARG A 92 10.92 -8.75 1.45
N PHE A 93 11.64 -7.64 1.42
CA PHE A 93 12.04 -6.96 0.19
C PHE A 93 13.53 -7.19 -0.12
N PRO A 94 13.97 -6.95 -1.37
CA PRO A 94 15.39 -6.94 -1.75
C PRO A 94 16.23 -5.92 -0.96
N ALA A 95 17.55 -6.05 -1.07
CA ALA A 95 18.47 -5.10 -0.43
C ALA A 95 18.25 -3.66 -0.92
N GLY A 96 18.34 -2.71 0.00
CA GLY A 96 18.20 -1.27 -0.29
C GLY A 96 16.79 -0.79 -0.66
N ALA A 97 15.80 -1.69 -0.80
CA ALA A 97 14.42 -1.29 -1.09
C ALA A 97 13.86 -0.38 0.00
N ARG A 98 13.17 0.69 -0.40
CA ARG A 98 12.58 1.69 0.49
C ARG A 98 11.07 1.48 0.57
N PHE A 99 10.50 1.49 1.78
CA PHE A 99 9.07 1.29 1.98
C PHE A 99 8.42 2.53 2.57
N ILE A 100 7.46 3.10 1.84
CA ILE A 100 6.72 4.31 2.20
C ILE A 100 5.26 3.93 2.46
N GLY A 101 4.77 4.28 3.63
CA GLY A 101 3.37 4.14 4.02
C GLY A 101 3.01 5.12 5.13
N GLN A 102 1.72 5.31 5.38
CA GLN A 102 1.23 6.35 6.29
C GLN A 102 0.37 5.79 7.45
N PRO A 103 0.84 4.76 8.20
CA PRO A 103 0.00 4.02 9.15
C PRO A 103 -0.51 4.83 10.34
N LEU A 104 0.11 5.99 10.65
CA LEU A 104 -0.28 6.85 11.77
C LEU A 104 -1.38 7.85 11.40
N TRP A 105 -1.32 8.47 10.22
CA TRP A 105 -2.31 9.45 9.76
C TRP A 105 -3.44 8.79 8.96
N GLY A 106 -3.15 7.71 8.23
CA GLY A 106 -4.15 6.81 7.65
C GLY A 106 -5.03 7.42 6.56
N SER A 107 -4.60 8.50 5.89
CA SER A 107 -5.41 9.17 4.87
C SER A 107 -5.40 8.38 3.57
N ILE A 108 -6.52 7.76 3.21
CA ILE A 108 -6.71 7.16 1.88
C ILE A 108 -6.52 8.20 0.77
N GLY A 109 -5.94 7.78 -0.36
CA GLY A 109 -5.60 8.65 -1.48
C GLY A 109 -4.22 9.32 -1.34
N TYR A 110 -3.55 9.21 -0.20
CA TYR A 110 -2.19 9.73 -0.01
C TYR A 110 -1.16 9.11 -0.97
N SER A 111 -1.35 7.84 -1.31
CA SER A 111 -0.28 7.04 -1.94
C SER A 111 0.06 7.41 -3.39
N LEU A 112 -0.89 7.93 -4.17
CA LEU A 112 -0.66 8.41 -5.55
C LEU A 112 0.20 9.69 -5.61
N PRO A 113 -0.13 10.80 -4.92
CA PRO A 113 0.76 11.96 -4.86
C PRO A 113 2.07 11.67 -4.12
N ALA A 114 2.09 10.71 -3.18
CA ALA A 114 3.34 10.24 -2.56
C ALA A 114 4.24 9.50 -3.56
N LEU A 115 3.69 8.65 -4.45
CA LEU A 115 4.42 8.01 -5.55
C LEU A 115 5.00 9.06 -6.51
N LEU A 116 4.19 10.04 -6.90
CA LEU A 116 4.63 11.16 -7.76
C LEU A 116 5.81 11.89 -7.13
N GLY A 117 5.70 12.28 -5.85
CA GLY A 117 6.77 12.96 -5.13
C GLY A 117 8.04 12.13 -4.99
N ALA A 118 7.91 10.82 -4.74
CA ALA A 118 9.04 9.91 -4.63
C ALA A 118 9.80 9.76 -5.96
N GLN A 119 9.09 9.57 -7.07
CA GLN A 119 9.72 9.39 -8.38
C GLN A 119 10.20 10.70 -9.02
N LEU A 120 9.63 11.86 -8.63
CA LEU A 120 10.24 13.16 -8.97
C LEU A 120 11.53 13.44 -8.20
N ALA A 121 11.69 12.87 -6.99
CA ALA A 121 12.90 13.02 -6.18
C ALA A 121 14.04 12.09 -6.64
N ASP A 122 13.70 10.94 -7.22
CA ASP A 122 14.64 9.99 -7.81
C ASP A 122 14.07 9.42 -9.13
N PRO A 123 14.29 10.10 -10.28
CA PRO A 123 13.71 9.69 -11.57
C PRO A 123 14.28 8.38 -12.12
N ASP A 124 15.46 7.95 -11.68
CA ASP A 124 16.08 6.68 -12.07
C ASP A 124 15.46 5.50 -11.29
N ASP A 125 14.88 5.74 -10.11
CA ASP A 125 14.09 4.75 -9.39
C ASP A 125 12.72 4.53 -10.04
N ARG A 126 12.55 3.32 -10.57
CA ARG A 126 11.25 2.86 -11.06
C ARG A 126 10.34 2.45 -9.91
N CYS A 127 9.79 3.42 -9.20
CA CYS A 127 8.93 3.22 -8.04
C CYS A 127 7.73 2.30 -8.34
N LEU A 128 7.34 1.48 -7.34
CA LEU A 128 6.12 0.69 -7.34
C LEU A 128 5.10 1.26 -6.34
N LEU A 129 3.83 1.34 -6.75
CA LEU A 129 2.71 1.67 -5.88
C LEU A 129 1.78 0.45 -5.72
N ALA A 130 1.34 0.17 -4.50
CA ALA A 130 0.18 -0.67 -4.23
C ALA A 130 -0.96 0.15 -3.62
N VAL A 131 -2.10 0.23 -4.31
CA VAL A 131 -3.23 1.10 -3.95
C VAL A 131 -4.56 0.36 -4.09
N GLY A 132 -5.53 0.63 -3.23
CA GLY A 132 -6.90 0.12 -3.39
C GLY A 132 -7.71 0.97 -4.38
N ASP A 133 -8.66 0.36 -5.08
CA ASP A 133 -9.62 1.05 -5.96
C ASP A 133 -10.27 2.29 -5.30
N GLY A 134 -10.86 2.15 -4.11
CA GLY A 134 -11.49 3.27 -3.39
C GLY A 134 -10.53 4.40 -3.03
N SER A 135 -9.32 4.06 -2.58
CA SER A 135 -8.28 5.07 -2.28
C SER A 135 -7.80 5.79 -3.54
N ALA A 136 -7.65 5.06 -4.65
CA ALA A 136 -7.21 5.64 -5.92
C ALA A 136 -8.21 6.69 -6.46
N GLN A 137 -9.52 6.52 -6.22
CA GLN A 137 -10.53 7.50 -6.66
C GLN A 137 -10.36 8.89 -6.06
N MET A 138 -9.71 9.01 -4.90
CA MET A 138 -9.50 10.30 -4.22
C MET A 138 -8.48 11.19 -4.95
N THR A 139 -7.51 10.59 -5.65
CA THR A 139 -6.31 11.29 -6.17
C THR A 139 -5.83 10.80 -7.55
N ALA A 140 -6.67 10.06 -8.28
CA ALA A 140 -6.35 9.49 -9.60
C ALA A 140 -5.85 10.50 -10.64
N GLN A 141 -6.19 11.78 -10.51
CA GLN A 141 -5.69 12.86 -11.37
C GLN A 141 -4.15 12.92 -11.44
N GLU A 142 -3.43 12.45 -10.41
CA GLU A 142 -1.96 12.44 -10.42
C GLU A 142 -1.36 11.47 -11.43
N LEU A 143 -2.12 10.52 -11.97
CA LEU A 143 -1.68 9.72 -13.13
C LEU A 143 -1.36 10.63 -14.33
N GLY A 144 -2.20 11.65 -14.57
CA GLY A 144 -1.96 12.65 -15.62
C GLY A 144 -0.72 13.51 -15.33
N THR A 145 -0.48 13.84 -14.06
CA THR A 145 0.75 14.54 -13.64
C THR A 145 2.00 13.68 -13.90
N MET A 146 1.98 12.40 -13.50
CA MET A 146 3.07 11.46 -13.76
C MET A 146 3.37 11.33 -15.26
N GLY A 147 2.34 11.16 -16.11
CA GLY A 147 2.51 11.11 -17.56
C GLY A 147 3.07 12.42 -18.15
N ARG A 148 2.62 13.58 -17.66
CA ARG A 148 3.17 14.90 -18.05
C ARG A 148 4.67 15.03 -17.77
N TYR A 149 5.16 14.39 -16.71
CA TYR A 149 6.58 14.37 -16.35
C TYR A 149 7.35 13.18 -16.97
N GLY A 150 6.71 12.34 -17.78
CA GLY A 150 7.35 11.17 -18.40
C GLY A 150 7.73 10.06 -17.42
N LEU A 151 7.07 10.00 -16.25
CA LEU A 151 7.40 9.04 -15.20
C LEU A 151 6.86 7.65 -15.52
N THR A 152 7.61 6.60 -15.16
CA THR A 152 7.34 5.21 -15.59
C THR A 152 6.99 4.24 -14.46
N PRO A 153 6.16 4.63 -13.45
CA PRO A 153 5.94 3.79 -12.27
C PRO A 153 5.16 2.51 -12.61
N VAL A 154 5.25 1.52 -11.72
CA VAL A 154 4.39 0.33 -11.74
C VAL A 154 3.31 0.48 -10.67
N ILE A 155 2.04 0.51 -11.07
CA ILE A 155 0.90 0.71 -10.18
C ILE A 155 0.09 -0.58 -10.10
N ILE A 156 0.11 -1.21 -8.92
CA ILE A 156 -0.71 -2.36 -8.55
C ILE A 156 -2.01 -1.81 -7.93
N LEU A 157 -3.08 -1.73 -8.73
CA LEU A 157 -4.38 -1.28 -8.26
C LEU A 157 -5.22 -2.49 -7.85
N VAL A 158 -5.52 -2.64 -6.56
CA VAL A 158 -6.35 -3.73 -6.05
C VAL A 158 -7.82 -3.35 -6.17
N ASN A 159 -8.47 -3.84 -7.22
CA ASN A 159 -9.92 -3.78 -7.39
C ASN A 159 -10.55 -4.91 -6.57
N ASN A 160 -11.18 -4.57 -5.45
CA ASN A 160 -11.94 -5.49 -4.62
C ASN A 160 -13.36 -4.93 -4.38
N ASP A 161 -13.82 -4.09 -5.32
CA ASP A 161 -15.18 -3.57 -5.41
C ASP A 161 -15.58 -2.73 -4.19
N GLY A 162 -14.67 -1.94 -3.62
CA GLY A 162 -14.97 -1.02 -2.51
C GLY A 162 -14.11 -1.17 -1.25
N TYR A 163 -14.59 -0.64 -0.12
CA TYR A 163 -13.80 -0.50 1.10
C TYR A 163 -13.73 -1.81 1.92
N THR A 164 -12.97 -2.80 1.43
CA THR A 164 -12.79 -4.11 2.09
C THR A 164 -12.29 -4.03 3.55
N VAL A 165 -11.54 -2.99 3.91
CA VAL A 165 -11.12 -2.77 5.32
C VAL A 165 -12.30 -2.36 6.20
N GLU A 166 -13.10 -1.41 5.75
CA GLU A 166 -14.28 -0.96 6.49
C GLU A 166 -15.33 -2.06 6.58
N ARG A 167 -15.54 -2.86 5.51
CA ARG A 167 -16.36 -4.08 5.53
C ARG A 167 -15.93 -5.10 6.58
N ALA A 168 -14.66 -5.09 6.99
CA ALA A 168 -14.10 -5.95 8.03
C ALA A 168 -14.19 -5.35 9.45
N ILE A 169 -14.42 -4.03 9.56
CA ILE A 169 -14.58 -3.31 10.84
C ILE A 169 -16.07 -3.16 11.19
N HIS A 170 -16.88 -2.65 10.26
CA HIS A 170 -18.31 -2.40 10.44
C HIS A 170 -19.12 -2.38 9.13
N GLY A 171 -20.34 -2.93 9.17
CA GLY A 171 -21.27 -2.87 8.05
C GLY A 171 -20.78 -3.64 6.83
N ARG A 172 -20.47 -4.94 7.02
CA ARG A 172 -19.95 -5.84 5.97
C ARG A 172 -20.71 -5.82 4.63
N ALA A 173 -22.01 -5.50 4.67
CA ALA A 173 -22.88 -5.36 3.50
C ALA A 173 -23.63 -4.01 3.51
N ALA A 174 -23.05 -2.97 4.13
CA ALA A 174 -23.62 -1.64 4.16
C ALA A 174 -23.16 -0.82 2.95
N GLU A 175 -24.11 -0.11 2.33
CA GLU A 175 -23.94 0.63 1.06
C GLU A 175 -22.79 1.67 1.10
N TYR A 176 -22.49 2.26 2.25
CA TYR A 176 -21.38 3.22 2.37
C TYR A 176 -19.98 2.61 2.15
N ASN A 177 -19.88 1.27 2.11
CA ASN A 177 -18.64 0.55 1.78
C ASN A 177 -18.51 0.25 0.28
N ASP A 178 -19.54 0.51 -0.51
CA ASP A 178 -19.57 0.31 -1.95
C ASP A 178 -19.12 1.60 -2.66
N ILE A 179 -18.49 1.47 -3.83
CA ILE A 179 -17.94 2.60 -4.59
C ILE A 179 -18.40 2.55 -6.06
N ALA A 180 -18.34 3.69 -6.75
CA ALA A 180 -18.59 3.71 -8.19
C ALA A 180 -17.52 2.89 -8.92
N ARG A 181 -17.91 1.91 -9.73
CA ARG A 181 -16.96 1.11 -10.52
C ARG A 181 -16.39 1.94 -11.68
N TRP A 182 -15.08 2.06 -11.75
CA TRP A 182 -14.36 2.80 -12.79
C TRP A 182 -13.71 1.84 -13.81
N ASP A 183 -13.58 2.27 -15.06
CA ASP A 183 -12.75 1.59 -16.06
C ASP A 183 -11.29 2.04 -15.88
N TRP A 184 -10.59 1.36 -14.96
CA TRP A 184 -9.18 1.63 -14.65
C TRP A 184 -8.24 1.42 -15.85
N GLN A 185 -8.63 0.62 -16.85
CA GLN A 185 -7.83 0.40 -18.05
C GLN A 185 -7.88 1.58 -19.03
N ARG A 186 -8.95 2.38 -19.01
CA ARG A 186 -9.09 3.59 -19.85
C ARG A 186 -8.63 4.87 -19.15
N LEU A 187 -8.59 4.88 -17.82
CA LEU A 187 -8.34 6.09 -17.04
C LEU A 187 -7.01 6.81 -17.37
N PRO A 188 -5.85 6.12 -17.53
CA PRO A 188 -4.61 6.81 -17.89
C PRO A 188 -4.71 7.56 -19.23
N GLY A 189 -5.30 6.94 -20.25
CA GLY A 189 -5.54 7.58 -21.56
C GLY A 189 -6.50 8.78 -21.47
N ALA A 190 -7.55 8.70 -20.64
CA ALA A 190 -8.45 9.83 -20.39
C ALA A 190 -7.77 11.01 -19.67
N LEU A 191 -6.68 10.75 -18.93
CA LEU A 191 -5.85 11.74 -18.26
C LEU A 191 -4.63 12.18 -19.11
N GLY A 192 -4.57 11.78 -20.38
CA GLY A 192 -3.51 12.18 -21.32
C GLY A 192 -2.30 11.23 -21.39
N VAL A 193 -2.30 10.13 -20.64
CA VAL A 193 -1.22 9.11 -20.61
C VAL A 193 -1.54 7.98 -21.59
N GLY A 194 -1.59 8.31 -22.88
CA GLY A 194 -2.09 7.43 -23.94
C GLY A 194 -1.21 6.21 -24.27
N ASP A 195 0.03 6.18 -23.78
CA ASP A 195 1.00 5.11 -23.98
C ASP A 195 1.08 4.12 -22.80
N ALA A 196 0.44 4.42 -21.66
CA ALA A 196 0.48 3.60 -20.46
C ALA A 196 0.06 2.15 -20.72
N LEU A 197 0.86 1.19 -20.23
CA LEU A 197 0.55 -0.22 -20.35
C LEU A 197 -0.48 -0.62 -19.28
N CYS A 198 -1.74 -0.74 -19.68
CA CYS A 198 -2.83 -1.15 -18.80
C CYS A 198 -3.08 -2.66 -18.91
N LEU A 199 -2.91 -3.36 -17.79
CA LEU A 199 -3.02 -4.81 -17.64
C LEU A 199 -4.08 -5.15 -16.60
N SER A 200 -4.54 -6.39 -16.58
CA SER A 200 -5.51 -6.88 -15.61
C SER A 200 -5.21 -8.32 -15.20
N ALA A 201 -5.45 -8.65 -13.93
CA ALA A 201 -5.21 -9.97 -13.38
C ALA A 201 -6.30 -10.35 -12.35
N ALA A 202 -6.93 -11.50 -12.54
CA ALA A 202 -7.87 -12.10 -11.60
C ALA A 202 -7.44 -13.52 -11.15
N THR A 203 -6.28 -14.00 -11.62
CA THR A 203 -5.68 -15.31 -11.30
C THR A 203 -4.17 -15.18 -11.03
N PRO A 204 -3.53 -16.14 -10.36
CA PRO A 204 -2.07 -16.20 -10.18
C PRO A 204 -1.27 -16.12 -11.49
N ASP A 205 -1.71 -16.83 -12.54
CA ASP A 205 -1.06 -16.86 -13.87
C ASP A 205 -1.11 -15.50 -14.57
N GLU A 206 -2.25 -14.81 -14.50
CA GLU A 206 -2.37 -13.45 -15.03
C GLU A 206 -1.52 -12.44 -14.25
N LEU A 207 -1.44 -12.56 -12.93
CA LEU A 207 -0.55 -11.71 -12.12
C LEU A 207 0.92 -11.95 -12.48
N ASP A 208 1.32 -13.22 -12.65
CA ASP A 208 2.67 -13.58 -13.06
C ASP A 208 3.02 -12.99 -14.43
N ARG A 209 2.14 -13.16 -15.43
CA ARG A 209 2.30 -12.53 -16.75
C ARG A 209 2.34 -11.01 -16.67
N ALA A 210 1.47 -10.39 -15.87
CA ALA A 210 1.39 -8.93 -15.79
C ALA A 210 2.65 -8.32 -15.15
N LEU A 211 3.21 -8.96 -14.13
CA LEU A 211 4.47 -8.53 -13.51
C LEU A 211 5.68 -8.72 -14.45
N VAL A 212 5.70 -9.79 -15.25
CA VAL A 212 6.72 -9.99 -16.30
C VAL A 212 6.60 -8.93 -17.41
N ALA A 213 5.38 -8.64 -17.87
CA ALA A 213 5.13 -7.60 -18.86
C ALA A 213 5.51 -6.20 -18.35
N ALA A 214 5.27 -5.93 -17.07
CA ALA A 214 5.69 -4.69 -16.41
C ALA A 214 7.22 -4.57 -16.40
N ASP A 215 7.94 -5.60 -15.98
CA ASP A 215 9.41 -5.62 -15.91
C ASP A 215 10.05 -5.42 -17.30
N ALA A 216 9.48 -6.07 -18.33
CA ALA A 216 9.89 -5.95 -19.72
C ALA A 216 9.54 -4.60 -20.40
N THR A 217 8.77 -3.74 -19.74
CA THR A 217 8.30 -2.44 -20.26
C THR A 217 8.77 -1.28 -19.36
N PRO A 218 10.08 -0.97 -19.28
CA PRO A 218 10.62 0.04 -18.36
C PRO A 218 10.40 1.50 -18.81
N ASP A 219 10.01 1.70 -20.06
CA ASP A 219 9.98 2.96 -20.81
C ASP A 219 8.71 3.80 -20.60
N ARG A 220 7.70 3.28 -19.90
CA ARG A 220 6.40 3.93 -19.69
C ARG A 220 5.70 3.45 -18.41
N MET A 221 4.67 4.19 -18.00
CA MET A 221 3.81 3.83 -16.87
C MET A 221 3.13 2.48 -17.11
N VAL A 222 3.04 1.65 -16.07
CA VAL A 222 2.29 0.39 -16.09
C VAL A 222 1.22 0.42 -14.99
N LEU A 223 -0.04 0.16 -15.36
CA LEU A 223 -1.13 -0.01 -14.41
C LEU A 223 -1.62 -1.46 -14.50
N ILE A 224 -1.54 -2.20 -13.39
CA ILE A 224 -2.05 -3.56 -13.27
C ILE A 224 -3.29 -3.51 -12.38
N GLU A 225 -4.47 -3.68 -12.98
CA GLU A 225 -5.71 -3.86 -12.24
C GLU A 225 -5.80 -5.31 -11.71
N VAL A 226 -5.62 -5.47 -10.42
CA VAL A 226 -5.65 -6.75 -9.72
C VAL A 226 -7.02 -6.95 -9.07
N ARG A 227 -7.81 -7.88 -9.59
CA ARG A 227 -9.10 -8.26 -9.01
C ARG A 227 -8.94 -9.31 -7.91
N THR A 228 -9.43 -9.01 -6.72
CA THR A 228 -9.54 -9.96 -5.60
C THR A 228 -10.95 -9.93 -4.99
N ALA A 229 -11.31 -10.91 -4.17
CA ALA A 229 -12.67 -10.98 -3.62
C ALA A 229 -12.94 -9.85 -2.59
N PRO A 230 -14.16 -9.26 -2.53
CA PRO A 230 -14.51 -8.12 -1.65
C PRO A 230 -14.39 -8.33 -0.13
N TYR A 231 -14.01 -9.53 0.30
CA TYR A 231 -13.82 -9.91 1.71
C TYR A 231 -12.48 -10.63 1.94
N ASP A 232 -11.60 -10.70 0.94
CA ASP A 232 -10.25 -11.25 1.11
C ASP A 232 -9.35 -10.23 1.80
N LEU A 233 -8.60 -10.68 2.80
CA LEU A 233 -7.86 -9.83 3.74
C LEU A 233 -6.47 -10.41 4.01
N PRO A 234 -5.42 -9.57 4.05
CA PRO A 234 -4.13 -9.94 4.62
C PRO A 234 -4.28 -10.49 6.03
N GLY A 235 -3.43 -11.44 6.42
CA GLY A 235 -3.46 -12.06 7.76
C GLY A 235 -3.42 -11.02 8.88
N LEU A 236 -2.42 -10.15 8.86
CA LEU A 236 -2.24 -9.08 9.85
C LEU A 236 -3.47 -8.15 9.94
N LEU A 237 -4.10 -7.83 8.81
CA LEU A 237 -5.27 -6.95 8.82
C LEU A 237 -6.48 -7.62 9.48
N ARG A 238 -6.68 -8.92 9.24
CA ARG A 238 -7.74 -9.71 9.91
C ARG A 238 -7.59 -9.67 11.43
N ASP A 239 -6.35 -9.77 11.92
CA ASP A 239 -6.06 -9.73 13.36
C ASP A 239 -6.28 -8.33 13.95
N ILE A 240 -5.92 -7.27 13.22
CA ILE A 240 -6.11 -5.88 13.63
C ILE A 240 -7.60 -5.49 13.64
N THR A 241 -8.38 -5.82 12.60
CA THR A 241 -9.79 -5.41 12.52
C THR A 241 -10.64 -6.08 13.61
N ALA A 242 -10.35 -7.34 13.96
CA ALA A 242 -10.96 -8.01 15.10
C ALA A 242 -10.74 -7.25 16.43
N GLY A 243 -9.56 -6.65 16.62
CA GLY A 243 -9.25 -5.81 17.79
C GLY A 243 -9.87 -4.41 17.74
N MET A 244 -10.13 -3.86 16.55
CA MET A 244 -10.73 -2.53 16.37
C MET A 244 -12.24 -2.52 16.64
N SER A 245 -13.00 -3.47 16.08
CA SER A 245 -14.46 -3.54 16.27
C SER A 245 -14.85 -3.62 17.75
N ALA A 246 -14.08 -4.39 18.53
CA ALA A 246 -14.25 -4.50 19.99
C ALA A 246 -13.97 -3.20 20.76
N ARG A 247 -13.07 -2.33 20.28
CA ARG A 247 -12.70 -1.07 20.96
C ARG A 247 -13.63 0.09 20.63
N ASN A 248 -14.20 0.10 19.42
CA ASN A 248 -15.08 1.17 18.97
C ASN A 248 -16.54 0.98 19.46
N GLY A 249 -16.84 -0.09 20.18
CA GLY A 249 -18.20 -0.41 20.64
C GLY A 249 -19.12 -0.92 19.53
N ILE A 250 -18.55 -1.53 18.48
CA ILE A 250 -19.25 -1.95 17.25
C ILE A 250 -19.42 -3.48 17.23
N ALA A 251 -19.74 -4.07 18.39
CA ALA A 251 -19.92 -5.52 18.57
C ALA A 251 -21.42 -5.89 18.58
#